data_AF-A0A3D5Q0H5-F1
#
_entry.id   AF-A0A3D5Q0H5-F1
#
_cell.length_a   1.000
_cell.length_b   1.000
_cell.length_c   1.000
_cell.angle_alpha   90.00
_cell.angle_beta   90.00
_cell.angle_gamma   90.00
#
_symmetry.space_group_name_H-M   'P 1'
#
loop_
_entity.id
_entity.type
_entity.pdbx_description
1 polymer ?
#
loop_
_entity_poly.entity_id
_entity_poly.type
_entity_poly.pdbx_seq_one_letter_code
_entity_poly.pdbx_strand_id
1 'polypeptide(L)'
;KRRARRRTTQGLLAMAEGNWSRARKLLASSASQADMPLINYLAAAHAAAETGDHEAVDELLRKAFESTPGSDMAVGLQQAQLQLAGNRLEQALATLVRLRKQAPHHPFVLKLLKTVYVQLEDWRELSRLLPELRKRDLLGKDQLDRLERTTWRNLMQNAATDCRR
;
A
#
# COMPACT_ATOMS: atom_id res chain seq x y z
N LYS A 1 -16.61 1.63 26.18
CA LYS A 1 -16.51 0.35 25.44
C LYS A 1 -17.75 0.02 24.58
N ARG A 2 -18.96 -0.25 25.12
CA ARG A 2 -20.17 -0.56 24.30
C ARG A 2 -20.50 0.52 23.25
N ARG A 3 -20.39 1.80 23.62
CA ARG A 3 -20.59 2.95 22.70
C ARG A 3 -19.55 3.01 21.59
N ALA A 4 -18.28 2.73 21.90
CA ALA A 4 -17.20 2.71 20.92
C ALA A 4 -17.40 1.58 19.91
N ARG A 5 -17.70 0.36 20.37
CA ARG A 5 -18.04 -0.78 19.49
C ARG A 5 -19.20 -0.44 18.54
N ARG A 6 -20.29 0.13 19.05
CA ARG A 6 -21.43 0.55 18.22
C ARG A 6 -21.02 1.57 17.16
N ARG A 7 -20.18 2.55 17.51
CA ARG A 7 -19.66 3.53 16.55
C ARG A 7 -18.74 2.91 15.52
N THR A 8 -17.90 1.95 15.90
CA THR A 8 -17.08 1.20 14.95
C THR A 8 -17.94 0.45 13.96
N THR A 9 -18.94 -0.31 14.41
CA THR A 9 -19.88 -1.00 13.52
C THR A 9 -20.59 -0.04 12.57
N GLN A 10 -21.10 1.08 13.08
CA GLN A 10 -21.75 2.10 12.24
C GLN A 10 -20.78 2.76 11.26
N GLY A 11 -19.53 2.96 11.66
CA GLY A 11 -18.48 3.51 10.81
C GLY A 11 -18.11 2.57 9.67
N LEU A 12 -17.99 1.27 9.95
CA LEU A 12 -17.73 0.24 8.95
C LEU A 12 -18.92 0.06 7.98
N LEU A 13 -20.16 0.13 8.49
CA LEU A 13 -21.35 0.13 7.64
C LEU A 13 -21.37 1.36 6.71
N ALA A 14 -21.12 2.55 7.26
CA ALA A 14 -21.03 3.76 6.45
C ALA A 14 -19.91 3.68 5.40
N MET A 15 -18.80 3.01 5.72
CA MET A 15 -17.71 2.75 4.77
C MET A 15 -18.16 1.83 3.63
N ALA A 16 -18.87 0.74 3.96
CA ALA A 16 -19.42 -0.18 2.97
C ALA A 16 -20.49 0.46 2.06
N GLU A 17 -21.23 1.44 2.58
CA GLU A 17 -22.22 2.24 1.85
C GLU A 17 -21.57 3.37 1.01
N GLY A 18 -20.24 3.55 1.05
CA GLY A 18 -19.52 4.63 0.37
C GLY A 18 -19.68 6.01 1.02
N ASN A 19 -20.22 6.08 2.24
CA ASN A 19 -20.38 7.32 2.99
C ASN A 19 -19.09 7.67 3.76
N TRP A 20 -18.06 8.04 3.00
CA TRP A 20 -16.68 8.21 3.48
C TRP A 20 -16.54 9.24 4.61
N SER A 21 -17.18 10.40 4.47
CA SER A 21 -17.15 11.46 5.49
C SER A 21 -17.71 10.99 6.82
N ARG A 22 -18.83 10.26 6.80
CA ARG A 22 -19.46 9.69 7.99
C ARG A 22 -18.62 8.55 8.57
N ALA A 23 -18.12 7.66 7.72
CA ALA A 23 -17.25 6.56 8.11
C ALA A 23 -16.02 7.07 8.86
N ARG A 24 -15.28 8.01 8.25
CA ARG A 24 -14.09 8.64 8.83
C ARG A 24 -14.38 9.20 10.22
N LYS A 25 -15.44 10.01 10.36
CA LYS A 25 -15.80 10.64 11.64
C LYS A 25 -16.12 9.60 12.72
N LEU A 26 -16.88 8.57 12.40
CA LEU A 26 -17.28 7.53 13.36
C LEU A 26 -16.09 6.64 13.76
N LEU A 27 -15.25 6.26 12.80
CA LEU A 27 -14.08 5.41 13.01
C LEU A 27 -13.00 6.15 13.81
N ALA A 28 -12.61 7.36 13.39
CA ALA A 28 -11.59 8.15 14.09
C ALA A 28 -12.01 8.52 15.53
N SER A 29 -13.27 8.91 15.74
CA SER A 29 -13.77 9.29 17.08
C SER A 29 -14.01 8.10 18.01
N SER A 30 -14.08 6.88 17.48
CA SER A 30 -14.22 5.66 18.29
C SER A 30 -12.88 4.97 18.56
N ALA A 31 -11.84 5.25 17.76
CA ALA A 31 -10.55 4.57 17.82
C ALA A 31 -9.89 4.59 19.20
N SER A 32 -9.83 5.75 19.88
CA SER A 32 -9.19 5.87 21.20
C SER A 32 -9.89 5.10 22.34
N GLN A 33 -11.14 4.70 22.13
CA GLN A 33 -11.95 3.95 23.11
C GLN A 33 -12.31 2.54 22.64
N ALA A 34 -11.84 2.16 21.45
CA ALA A 34 -12.08 0.86 20.85
C ALA A 34 -11.11 -0.17 21.41
N ASP A 35 -11.52 -1.43 21.38
CA ASP A 35 -10.65 -2.55 21.77
C ASP A 35 -9.55 -2.80 20.72
N MET A 36 -9.71 -2.29 19.49
CA MET A 36 -8.74 -2.36 18.39
C MET A 36 -8.55 -0.98 17.72
N PRO A 37 -7.81 -0.04 18.36
CA PRO A 37 -7.61 1.32 17.83
C PRO A 37 -6.97 1.35 16.45
N LEU A 38 -5.99 0.48 16.20
CA LEU A 38 -5.27 0.34 14.93
C LEU A 38 -6.24 0.21 13.74
N ILE A 39 -7.17 -0.75 13.80
CA ILE A 39 -8.11 -1.04 12.70
C ILE A 39 -8.99 0.17 12.41
N ASN A 40 -9.46 0.86 13.45
CA ASN A 40 -10.31 2.03 13.28
C ASN A 40 -9.54 3.19 12.64
N TYR A 41 -8.29 3.43 13.03
CA TYR A 41 -7.47 4.47 12.42
C TYR A 41 -7.13 4.15 10.96
N LEU A 42 -6.79 2.90 10.63
CA LEU A 42 -6.54 2.48 9.25
C LEU A 42 -7.79 2.62 8.37
N ALA A 43 -8.95 2.19 8.86
CA ALA A 43 -10.21 2.32 8.13
C ALA A 43 -10.62 3.79 7.97
N ALA A 44 -10.37 4.62 8.98
CA ALA A 44 -10.59 6.07 8.87
C ALA A 44 -9.65 6.71 7.85
N ALA A 45 -8.38 6.30 7.79
CA ALA A 45 -7.41 6.78 6.81
C ALA A 45 -7.84 6.41 5.38
N HIS A 46 -8.31 5.19 5.18
CA HIS A 46 -8.88 4.78 3.89
C HIS A 46 -10.08 5.65 3.49
N ALA A 47 -11.03 5.86 4.40
CA ALA A 47 -12.17 6.75 4.13
C ALA A 47 -11.74 8.21 3.84
N ALA A 48 -10.64 8.69 4.44
CA ALA A 48 -10.08 10.00 4.12
C ALA A 48 -9.48 10.05 2.70
N ALA A 49 -8.77 8.99 2.29
CA ALA A 49 -8.18 8.88 0.96
C ALA A 49 -9.24 8.92 -0.15
N GLU A 50 -10.39 8.26 0.04
CA GLU A 50 -11.53 8.30 -0.89
C GLU A 50 -12.13 9.71 -1.08
N THR A 51 -11.89 10.61 -0.12
CA THR A 51 -12.30 12.02 -0.21
C THR A 51 -11.19 12.96 -0.71
N GLY A 52 -10.00 12.43 -1.02
CA GLY A 52 -8.83 13.22 -1.42
C GLY A 52 -8.16 14.02 -0.30
N ASP A 53 -8.53 13.78 0.96
CA ASP A 53 -8.00 14.50 2.13
C ASP A 53 -6.71 13.83 2.62
N HIS A 54 -5.60 14.19 1.98
CA HIS A 54 -4.31 13.56 2.21
C HIS A 54 -3.66 13.92 3.55
N GLU A 55 -3.90 15.14 4.05
CA GLU A 55 -3.43 15.54 5.38
C GLU A 55 -4.10 14.68 6.47
N ALA A 56 -5.41 14.43 6.33
CA ALA A 56 -6.12 13.54 7.23
C ALA A 56 -5.62 12.09 7.13
N VAL A 57 -5.24 11.61 5.94
CA VAL A 57 -4.63 10.27 5.77
C VAL A 57 -3.37 10.16 6.61
N ASP A 58 -2.42 11.09 6.47
CA ASP A 58 -1.13 11.03 7.16
C ASP A 58 -1.30 11.12 8.68
N GLU A 59 -2.18 12.00 9.16
CA GLU A 59 -2.48 12.13 10.59
C GLU A 59 -3.15 10.88 11.17
N LEU A 60 -4.04 10.23 10.41
CA LEU A 60 -4.71 9.00 10.84
C LEU A 60 -3.74 7.80 10.84
N LEU A 61 -2.83 7.71 9.86
CA LEU A 61 -1.78 6.69 9.84
C LEU A 61 -0.78 6.89 10.98
N ARG A 62 -0.43 8.13 11.32
CA ARG A 62 0.39 8.43 12.50
C ARG A 62 -0.28 7.96 13.79
N LYS A 63 -1.57 8.25 13.96
CA LYS A 63 -2.36 7.74 15.10
C LYS A 63 -2.43 6.22 15.13
N ALA A 64 -2.58 5.58 13.97
CA ALA A 64 -2.56 4.13 13.85
C ALA A 64 -1.25 3.55 14.40
N PHE A 65 -0.12 4.12 13.98
CA PHE A 65 1.22 3.75 14.42
C PHE A 65 1.41 3.92 15.93
N GLU A 66 1.09 5.09 16.46
CA GLU A 66 1.23 5.41 17.90
C GLU A 66 0.31 4.56 18.79
N SER A 67 -0.84 4.15 18.27
CA SER A 67 -1.85 3.41 19.03
C SER A 67 -1.49 1.95 19.31
N THR A 68 -0.57 1.35 18.56
CA THR A 68 -0.27 -0.08 18.66
C THR A 68 1.20 -0.36 18.33
N PRO A 69 2.04 -0.67 19.34
CA PRO A 69 3.43 -1.08 19.12
C PRO A 69 3.54 -2.30 18.21
N GLY A 70 4.53 -2.30 17.30
CA GLY A 70 4.74 -3.38 16.33
C GLY A 70 3.80 -3.35 15.13
N SER A 71 2.99 -2.29 14.97
CA SER A 71 2.10 -2.12 13.82
C SER A 71 2.79 -1.54 12.58
N ASP A 72 4.11 -1.28 12.63
CA ASP A 72 4.93 -0.64 11.60
C ASP A 72 4.66 -1.19 10.20
N MET A 73 4.68 -2.52 10.05
CA MET A 73 4.46 -3.19 8.78
C MET A 73 3.03 -2.99 8.26
N ALA A 74 2.03 -3.09 9.14
CA ALA A 74 0.62 -2.94 8.76
C ALA A 74 0.29 -1.49 8.35
N VAL A 75 0.77 -0.51 9.12
CA VAL A 75 0.58 0.91 8.83
C VAL A 75 1.29 1.28 7.53
N GLY A 76 2.55 0.85 7.34
CA GLY A 76 3.28 1.14 6.12
C GLY A 76 2.68 0.47 4.88
N LEU A 77 2.17 -0.76 5.00
CA LEU A 77 1.47 -1.41 3.88
C LEU A 77 0.21 -0.64 3.50
N GLN A 78 -0.58 -0.20 4.48
CA GLN A 78 -1.74 0.66 4.18
C GLN A 78 -1.32 1.97 3.53
N GLN A 79 -0.29 2.63 4.05
CA GLN A 79 0.24 3.85 3.44
C GLN A 79 0.60 3.63 1.96
N ALA A 80 1.35 2.56 1.64
CA ALA A 80 1.74 2.25 0.27
C ALA A 80 0.55 1.95 -0.65
N GLN A 81 -0.48 1.25 -0.13
CA GLN A 81 -1.71 0.96 -0.88
C GLN A 81 -2.50 2.23 -1.18
N LEU A 82 -2.67 3.12 -0.21
CA LEU A 82 -3.37 4.39 -0.40
C LEU A 82 -2.61 5.30 -1.38
N GLN A 83 -1.27 5.33 -1.30
CA GLN A 83 -0.43 6.06 -2.26
C GLN A 83 -0.59 5.50 -3.68
N LEU A 84 -0.58 4.18 -3.85
CA LEU A 84 -0.84 3.52 -5.13
C LEU A 84 -2.22 3.84 -5.69
N ALA A 85 -3.27 3.74 -4.87
CA ALA A 85 -4.64 4.06 -5.27
C ALA A 85 -4.78 5.52 -5.69
N GLY A 86 -4.06 6.44 -5.02
CA GLY A 86 -3.99 7.85 -5.39
C GLY A 86 -3.01 8.18 -6.52
N ASN A 87 -2.49 7.20 -7.25
CA ASN A 87 -1.50 7.36 -8.33
C ASN A 87 -0.19 8.10 -7.90
N ARG A 88 0.21 7.99 -6.63
CA ARG A 88 1.42 8.59 -6.04
C ARG A 88 2.56 7.59 -6.04
N LEU A 89 2.99 7.22 -7.25
CA LEU A 89 3.88 6.07 -7.47
C LEU A 89 5.25 6.21 -6.79
N GLU A 90 5.86 7.39 -6.83
CA GLU A 90 7.17 7.63 -6.19
C GLU A 90 7.09 7.54 -4.66
N GLN A 91 6.02 8.07 -4.06
CA GLN A 91 5.79 7.99 -2.62
C GLN A 91 5.54 6.54 -2.21
N ALA A 92 4.73 5.81 -2.98
CA ALA A 92 4.51 4.38 -2.78
C ALA A 92 5.82 3.59 -2.87
N LEU A 93 6.67 3.90 -3.85
CA LEU A 93 7.98 3.29 -3.99
C LEU A 93 8.86 3.51 -2.76
N ALA A 94 8.98 4.77 -2.30
CA ALA A 94 9.77 5.11 -1.13
C ALA A 94 9.30 4.34 0.12
N THR A 95 7.99 4.30 0.35
CA THR A 95 7.37 3.53 1.44
C THR A 95 7.72 2.03 1.32
N LEU A 96 7.53 1.43 0.14
CA LEU A 96 7.76 0.01 -0.08
C LEU A 96 9.24 -0.38 0.01
N VAL A 97 10.17 0.47 -0.43
CA VAL A 97 11.61 0.23 -0.26
C VAL A 97 11.98 0.22 1.22
N ARG A 98 11.43 1.13 2.03
CA ARG A 98 11.61 1.11 3.49
C ARG A 98 11.08 -0.18 4.10
N LEU A 99 9.87 -0.61 3.72
CA LEU A 99 9.28 -1.87 4.21
C LEU A 99 10.08 -3.10 3.78
N ARG A 100 10.64 -3.09 2.56
CA ARG A 100 11.52 -4.15 2.08
C ARG A 100 12.81 -4.23 2.90
N LYS A 101 13.37 -3.10 3.36
CA LYS A 101 14.55 -3.15 4.26
C LYS A 101 14.23 -3.84 5.59
N GLN A 102 13.02 -3.64 6.11
CA GLN A 102 12.57 -4.26 7.36
C GLN A 102 12.21 -5.74 7.18
N ALA A 103 11.53 -6.08 6.08
CA ALA A 103 11.13 -7.44 5.75
C ALA A 103 11.43 -7.73 4.26
N PRO A 104 12.68 -8.12 3.91
CA PRO A 104 13.16 -8.28 2.52
C PRO A 104 12.34 -9.26 1.68
N HIS A 105 11.63 -10.13 2.36
CA HIS A 105 11.01 -11.33 1.84
C HIS A 105 9.48 -11.30 1.97
N HIS A 106 8.89 -10.20 2.45
CA HIS A 106 7.45 -10.12 2.66
C HIS A 106 6.69 -10.23 1.33
N PRO A 107 5.89 -11.29 1.10
CA PRO A 107 5.24 -11.56 -0.19
C PRO A 107 4.43 -10.39 -0.72
N PHE A 108 3.71 -9.69 0.16
CA PHE A 108 2.87 -8.58 -0.24
C PHE A 108 3.67 -7.33 -0.64
N VAL A 109 4.81 -7.07 0.02
CA VAL A 109 5.68 -5.95 -0.34
C VAL A 109 6.28 -6.19 -1.72
N LEU A 110 6.70 -7.42 -2.01
CA LEU A 110 7.23 -7.80 -3.32
C LEU A 110 6.18 -7.65 -4.43
N LYS A 111 4.92 -8.03 -4.16
CA LYS A 111 3.81 -7.83 -5.11
C LYS A 111 3.52 -6.35 -5.38
N LEU A 112 3.53 -5.50 -4.35
CA LEU A 112 3.31 -4.06 -4.51
C LEU A 112 4.51 -3.38 -5.22
N LEU A 113 5.74 -3.76 -4.90
CA LEU A 113 6.94 -3.27 -5.60
C LEU A 113 6.90 -3.63 -7.09
N LYS A 114 6.50 -4.86 -7.43
CA LYS A 114 6.28 -5.27 -8.83
C LYS A 114 5.29 -4.33 -9.52
N THR A 115 4.17 -4.02 -8.87
CA THR A 115 3.16 -3.11 -9.45
C THR A 115 3.73 -1.71 -9.64
N VAL A 116 4.41 -1.16 -8.64
CA VAL A 116 5.01 0.18 -8.72
C VAL A 116 6.09 0.27 -9.80
N TYR A 117 7.02 -0.70 -9.86
CA TYR A 117 8.07 -0.69 -10.88
C TYR A 117 7.53 -0.82 -12.30
N VAL A 118 6.46 -1.60 -12.51
CA VAL A 118 5.79 -1.68 -13.81
C VAL A 118 5.14 -0.35 -14.18
N GLN A 119 4.45 0.31 -13.25
CA GLN A 119 3.78 1.58 -13.52
C GLN A 119 4.76 2.76 -13.71
N LEU A 120 5.90 2.73 -13.04
CA LEU A 120 7.00 3.70 -13.22
C LEU A 120 7.91 3.38 -14.41
N GLU A 121 7.70 2.25 -15.08
CA GLU A 121 8.58 1.74 -16.13
C GLU A 121 10.05 1.58 -15.67
N ASP A 122 10.25 1.31 -14.38
CA ASP A 122 11.57 1.03 -13.80
C ASP A 122 11.94 -0.44 -14.05
N TRP A 123 12.25 -0.73 -15.31
CA TRP A 123 12.60 -2.07 -15.78
C TRP A 123 13.87 -2.61 -15.13
N ARG A 124 14.77 -1.71 -14.70
CA ARG A 124 16.04 -2.10 -14.06
C ARG A 124 15.77 -2.67 -12.68
N GLU A 125 15.03 -1.98 -11.83
CA GLU A 125 14.70 -2.51 -10.50
C GLU A 125 13.73 -3.69 -10.58
N LEU A 126 12.81 -3.69 -11.56
CA LEU A 126 11.96 -4.85 -11.81
C LEU A 126 12.80 -6.10 -12.15
N SER A 127 13.83 -5.97 -12.98
CA SER A 127 14.69 -7.10 -13.35
C SER A 127 15.38 -7.76 -12.13
N ARG A 128 15.76 -6.94 -11.15
CA ARG A 128 16.36 -7.41 -9.89
C ARG A 128 15.35 -8.07 -8.95
N LEU A 129 14.06 -7.75 -9.11
CA LEU A 129 12.98 -8.30 -8.30
C LEU A 129 12.51 -9.68 -8.82
N LEU A 130 12.60 -9.94 -10.13
CA LEU A 130 12.11 -11.16 -10.78
C LEU A 130 12.60 -12.47 -10.13
N PRO A 131 13.90 -12.65 -9.77
CA PRO A 131 14.37 -13.88 -9.13
C PRO A 131 13.68 -14.17 -7.79
N GLU A 132 13.40 -13.12 -7.00
CA GLU A 132 12.69 -13.26 -5.73
C GLU A 132 11.21 -13.59 -5.93
N LEU A 133 10.56 -13.00 -6.94
CA LEU A 133 9.17 -13.33 -7.31
C LEU A 133 9.04 -14.80 -7.73
N ARG A 134 10.02 -15.31 -8.49
CA ARG A 134 10.10 -16.69 -8.94
C ARG A 134 10.33 -17.65 -7.77
N LYS A 135 11.35 -17.39 -6.95
CA LYS A 135 11.75 -18.25 -5.82
C LYS A 135 10.61 -18.46 -4.82
N ARG A 136 9.71 -17.48 -4.71
CA ARG A 136 8.57 -17.46 -3.77
C ARG A 136 7.23 -17.83 -4.39
N ASP A 137 7.20 -18.16 -5.69
CA ASP A 137 5.98 -18.52 -6.42
C ASP A 137 4.85 -17.48 -6.26
N LEU A 138 5.20 -16.18 -6.35
CA LEU A 138 4.25 -15.09 -6.08
C LEU A 138 3.32 -14.77 -7.25
N LEU A 139 3.62 -15.31 -8.42
CA LEU A 139 2.92 -15.12 -9.69
C LEU A 139 2.81 -16.48 -10.38
N GLY A 140 1.69 -16.73 -11.05
CA GLY A 140 1.59 -17.93 -11.89
C GLY A 140 2.66 -17.93 -12.99
N LYS A 141 3.15 -19.12 -13.37
CA LYS A 141 4.26 -19.29 -14.32
C LYS A 141 4.10 -18.44 -15.60
N ASP A 142 2.92 -18.47 -16.23
CA ASP A 142 2.64 -17.69 -17.44
C ASP A 142 2.69 -16.17 -17.20
N GLN A 143 2.27 -15.71 -16.02
CA GLN A 143 2.32 -14.29 -15.67
C GLN A 143 3.76 -13.85 -15.44
N LEU A 144 4.57 -14.67 -14.78
CA LEU A 144 5.99 -14.41 -14.57
C LEU A 144 6.74 -14.37 -15.90
N ASP A 145 6.55 -15.37 -16.76
CA ASP A 145 7.21 -15.44 -18.07
C ASP A 145 6.88 -14.22 -18.94
N ARG A 146 5.62 -13.76 -18.93
CA ARG A 146 5.22 -12.52 -19.63
C ARG A 146 5.90 -11.29 -19.03
N LEU A 147 5.95 -11.19 -17.70
CA LEU A 147 6.58 -10.08 -17.00
C LEU A 147 8.08 -10.01 -17.32
N GLU A 148 8.77 -11.15 -17.31
CA GLU A 148 10.19 -11.24 -17.65
C GLU A 148 10.45 -10.80 -19.09
N ARG A 149 9.69 -11.32 -20.06
CA ARG A 149 9.82 -10.94 -21.48
C ARG A 149 9.63 -9.44 -21.68
N THR A 150 8.62 -8.85 -21.05
CA THR A 150 8.38 -7.40 -21.11
C THR A 150 9.54 -6.62 -20.51
N THR A 151 10.04 -7.04 -19.35
CA THR A 151 11.16 -6.38 -18.66
C THR A 151 12.42 -6.37 -19.53
N TRP A 152 12.81 -7.53 -20.06
CA TRP A 152 14.02 -7.64 -20.89
C TRP A 152 13.89 -6.91 -22.23
N ARG A 153 12.71 -6.94 -22.85
CA ARG A 153 12.45 -6.19 -24.08
C ARG A 153 12.66 -4.69 -23.89
N ASN A 154 12.08 -4.11 -22.84
CA ASN A 154 12.21 -2.68 -22.58
C ASN A 154 13.66 -2.31 -22.21
N LEU A 155 14.37 -3.14 -21.43
CA LEU A 155 15.79 -2.90 -21.14
C LEU A 155 16.65 -2.89 -22.41
N MET A 156 16.42 -3.83 -23.34
CA MET A 156 17.14 -3.87 -24.62
C MET A 156 16.80 -2.68 -25.51
N GLN A 157 15.53 -2.28 -25.55
CA GLN A 157 15.09 -1.10 -26.30
C GLN A 157 15.75 0.18 -25.77
N ASN A 158 15.74 0.37 -24.44
CA ASN A 158 16.36 1.53 -23.79
C ASN A 158 17.87 1.59 -24.08
N ALA A 159 18.59 0.45 -23.93
CA ALA A 159 20.01 0.38 -24.25
C ALA A 159 20.30 0.67 -25.72
N ALA A 160 19.45 0.19 -26.64
CA ALA A 160 19.61 0.45 -28.07
C ALA A 160 19.39 1.93 -28.43
N THR A 161 18.47 2.63 -27.76
CA THR A 161 18.31 4.08 -27.90
C THR A 161 19.48 4.86 -27.33
N ASP A 162 20.02 4.44 -26.19
CA ASP A 162 21.16 5.12 -25.55
C ASP A 162 22.42 5.01 -26.41
N CYS A 163 22.67 3.86 -27.06
CA CYS A 163 23.80 3.70 -27.98
C CYS A 163 23.68 4.50 -29.29
N ARG A 164 22.49 5.01 -29.64
CA ARG A 164 22.28 5.82 -30.86
C ARG A 164 22.45 7.32 -30.62
N ARG A 165 22.55 7.76 -29.35
CA ARG A 165 22.84 9.14 -28.97
C ARG A 165 24.34 9.35 -28.83
#